data_AF-A0A357IPX5-F1
#
_entry.id   AF-A0A357IPX5-F1
#
_cell.length_a   1.000
_cell.length_b   1.000
_cell.length_c   1.000
_cell.angle_alpha   90.00
_cell.angle_beta   90.00
_cell.angle_gamma   90.00
#
_symmetry.space_group_name_H-M   'P 1'
#
loop_
_entity.id
_entity.type
_entity.pdbx_description
1 polymer ?
#
loop_
_entity_poly.entity_id
_entity_poly.type
_entity_poly.pdbx_seq_one_letter_code
_entity_poly.pdbx_strand_id
1 'polypeptide(L)'
;FYQDPLCGVLDVDLSGIDKIDYGAIAEKILEAKKRNEPYGYLFETISRLASFLSHKAYLGIDIHKAYSAKDKELLRKQITEIDLALASLDSFIEAFEHQWMKENKPFGYEIHCARFGGVKERLSYAKRALLAYINGDIDRVEELEAKQLPFYRPEGFRMNNYRMFISTSEI
;
A
#
# COMPACT_ATOMS: atom_id res chain seq x y z
N PHE A 1 0.78 3.89 2.54
CA PHE A 1 1.30 2.57 2.97
C PHE A 1 0.19 1.68 3.53
N TYR A 2 -0.36 1.99 4.71
CA TYR A 2 -1.25 1.07 5.45
C TYR A 2 -2.68 0.95 4.92
N GLN A 3 -3.13 1.87 4.08
CA GLN A 3 -4.51 1.89 3.59
C GLN A 3 -4.90 0.57 2.90
N ASP A 4 -6.10 0.08 3.21
CA ASP A 4 -6.69 -1.09 2.56
C ASP A 4 -7.05 -0.82 1.08
N PRO A 5 -6.67 -1.70 0.13
CA PRO A 5 -6.91 -1.46 -1.30
C PRO A 5 -8.36 -1.66 -1.75
N LEU A 6 -9.23 -2.31 -0.96
CA LEU A 6 -10.65 -2.47 -1.32
C LEU A 6 -11.51 -1.39 -0.66
N CYS A 7 -11.31 -1.14 0.64
CA CYS A 7 -12.12 -0.15 1.36
C CYS A 7 -11.80 1.29 0.94
N GLY A 8 -10.54 1.59 0.59
CA GLY A 8 -10.20 2.86 -0.08
C GLY A 8 -10.51 4.13 0.71
N VAL A 9 -10.37 4.12 2.05
CA VAL A 9 -10.91 5.18 2.92
C VAL A 9 -10.35 6.59 2.69
N LEU A 10 -9.21 6.74 2.01
CA LEU A 10 -8.63 8.04 1.62
C LEU A 10 -8.58 8.24 0.10
N ASP A 11 -9.16 7.33 -0.69
CA ASP A 11 -9.04 7.35 -2.15
C ASP A 11 -9.68 8.60 -2.76
N VAL A 12 -10.82 9.05 -2.21
CA VAL A 12 -11.50 10.27 -2.67
C VAL A 12 -10.56 11.47 -2.53
N ASP A 13 -9.99 11.65 -1.35
CA ASP A 13 -9.07 12.77 -1.11
C ASP A 13 -7.81 12.60 -1.97
N LEU A 14 -7.20 11.41 -2.00
CA LEU A 14 -5.97 11.14 -2.74
C LEU A 14 -6.14 11.31 -4.26
N SER A 15 -7.35 11.08 -4.78
CA SER A 15 -7.68 11.33 -6.19
C SER A 15 -7.68 12.81 -6.58
N GLY A 16 -7.77 13.71 -5.59
CA GLY A 16 -7.78 15.16 -5.79
C GLY A 16 -6.41 15.83 -5.81
N ILE A 17 -5.31 15.06 -5.71
CA ILE A 17 -3.94 15.58 -5.78
C ILE A 17 -3.17 14.98 -6.96
N ASP A 18 -2.11 15.68 -7.38
CA ASP A 18 -1.22 15.17 -8.42
C ASP A 18 -0.55 13.86 -7.99
N LYS A 19 -0.50 12.90 -8.91
CA LYS A 19 0.15 11.60 -8.65
C LYS A 19 1.65 11.84 -8.40
N ILE A 20 2.14 11.28 -7.29
CA ILE A 20 3.55 11.26 -6.94
C ILE A 20 4.21 10.09 -7.66
N ASP A 21 5.31 10.37 -8.36
CA ASP A 21 6.15 9.34 -8.95
C ASP A 21 7.09 8.73 -7.89
N TYR A 22 6.57 7.74 -7.16
CA TYR A 22 7.35 7.02 -6.16
C TYR A 22 8.50 6.19 -6.77
N GLY A 23 8.41 5.79 -8.05
CA GLY A 23 9.48 5.07 -8.73
C GLY A 23 10.71 5.95 -8.91
N ALA A 24 10.51 7.15 -9.45
CA ALA A 24 11.57 8.15 -9.58
C ALA A 24 12.14 8.59 -8.21
N ILE A 25 11.31 8.61 -7.16
CA ILE A 25 11.78 8.86 -5.79
C ILE A 25 12.68 7.72 -5.31
N ALA A 26 12.28 6.46 -5.51
CA ALA A 26 13.08 5.30 -5.12
C ALA A 26 14.49 5.35 -5.76
N GLU A 27 14.56 5.59 -7.07
CA GLU A 27 15.84 5.71 -7.79
C GLU A 27 16.74 6.82 -7.24
N LYS A 28 16.17 8.00 -6.98
CA LYS A 28 16.92 9.15 -6.43
C LYS A 28 17.48 8.85 -5.04
N ILE A 29 16.72 8.16 -4.19
CA ILE A 29 17.14 7.79 -2.84
C ILE A 29 18.23 6.72 -2.90
N LEU A 30 18.09 5.73 -3.79
CA LEU A 30 19.10 4.71 -4.00
C LEU A 30 20.41 5.30 -4.53
N GLU A 31 20.37 6.30 -5.40
CA GLU A 31 21.56 7.03 -5.83
C GLU A 31 22.19 7.82 -4.66
N ALA A 32 21.37 8.44 -3.82
CA ALA A 32 21.85 9.15 -2.62
C ALA A 32 22.57 8.24 -1.62
N LYS A 33 22.19 6.96 -1.54
CA LYS A 33 22.87 5.94 -0.72
C LYS A 33 24.37 5.86 -1.02
N LYS A 34 24.77 5.94 -2.30
CA LYS A 34 26.17 5.73 -2.75
C LYS A 34 27.16 6.73 -2.14
N ARG A 35 26.68 7.90 -1.70
CA ARG A 35 27.47 8.97 -1.09
C ARG A 35 27.29 9.10 0.43
N ASN A 36 26.59 8.15 1.07
CA ASN A 36 26.25 8.17 2.50
C ASN A 36 26.47 6.81 3.17
N GLU A 37 27.62 6.17 2.92
CA GLU A 37 27.87 4.75 3.25
C GLU A 37 27.55 4.34 4.70
N PRO A 38 27.97 5.08 5.76
CA PRO A 38 27.64 4.70 7.14
C PRO A 38 26.14 4.66 7.45
N TYR A 39 25.37 5.48 6.73
CA TYR A 39 23.92 5.63 6.85
C TYR A 39 23.16 4.96 5.70
N GLY A 40 23.84 4.21 4.84
CA GLY A 40 23.27 3.67 3.60
C GLY A 40 22.06 2.78 3.81
N TYR A 41 21.94 2.13 4.97
CA TYR A 41 20.78 1.32 5.36
C TYR A 41 19.49 2.15 5.48
N LEU A 42 19.56 3.41 5.93
CA LEU A 42 18.39 4.31 5.99
C LEU A 42 17.86 4.60 4.59
N PHE A 43 18.76 4.90 3.66
CA PHE A 43 18.41 5.15 2.26
C PHE A 43 17.86 3.90 1.59
N GLU A 44 18.44 2.73 1.86
CA GLU A 44 17.91 1.45 1.38
C GLU A 44 16.46 1.22 1.84
N THR A 45 16.17 1.38 3.13
CA THR A 45 14.81 1.20 3.68
C THR A 45 13.81 2.14 3.01
N ILE A 46 14.13 3.43 2.88
CA ILE A 46 13.21 4.41 2.28
C ILE A 46 13.08 4.20 0.77
N SER A 47 14.15 3.80 0.07
CA SER A 47 14.08 3.44 -1.35
C SER A 47 13.12 2.28 -1.58
N ARG A 48 13.21 1.21 -0.76
CA ARG A 48 12.31 0.05 -0.87
C ARG A 48 10.87 0.41 -0.49
N LEU A 49 10.68 1.28 0.50
CA LEU A 49 9.37 1.84 0.82
C LEU A 49 8.76 2.58 -0.38
N ALA A 50 9.54 3.42 -1.06
CA ALA A 50 9.09 4.15 -2.24
C ALA A 50 8.76 3.19 -3.41
N SER A 51 9.58 2.16 -3.65
CA SER A 51 9.26 1.12 -4.65
C SER A 51 7.99 0.34 -4.32
N PHE A 52 7.71 0.05 -3.05
CA PHE A 52 6.40 -0.51 -2.67
C PHE A 52 5.26 0.46 -2.97
N LEU A 53 5.43 1.74 -2.68
CA LEU A 53 4.43 2.77 -2.93
C LEU A 53 4.20 3.05 -4.42
N SER A 54 5.18 2.81 -5.31
CA SER A 54 4.95 2.97 -6.75
C SER A 54 3.89 2.00 -7.29
N HIS A 55 3.77 0.83 -6.68
CA HIS A 55 2.72 -0.14 -7.03
C HIS A 55 1.44 0.07 -6.22
N LYS A 56 1.56 0.45 -4.94
CA LYS A 56 0.41 0.44 -4.02
C LYS A 56 -0.30 1.78 -3.83
N ALA A 57 0.39 2.92 -3.94
CA ALA A 57 -0.14 4.20 -3.45
C ALA A 57 -1.51 4.56 -4.06
N TYR A 58 -1.70 4.26 -5.35
CA TYR A 58 -2.93 4.57 -6.09
C TYR A 58 -3.75 3.32 -6.47
N LEU A 59 -3.35 2.15 -5.99
CA LEU A 59 -3.95 0.86 -6.36
C LEU A 59 -5.44 0.80 -6.04
N GLY A 60 -5.88 1.30 -4.88
CA GLY A 60 -7.29 1.33 -4.50
C GLY A 60 -8.14 2.15 -5.49
N ILE A 61 -7.67 3.37 -5.82
CA ILE A 61 -8.30 4.24 -6.82
C ILE A 61 -8.41 3.54 -8.18
N ASP A 62 -7.34 2.91 -8.64
CA ASP A 62 -7.30 2.29 -9.96
C ASP A 62 -8.15 0.99 -10.00
N ILE A 63 -8.24 0.24 -8.89
CA ILE A 63 -9.20 -0.86 -8.71
C ILE A 63 -10.65 -0.36 -8.78
N HIS A 64 -11.01 0.67 -7.99
CA HIS A 64 -12.37 1.22 -7.95
C HIS A 64 -12.82 1.73 -9.32
N LYS A 65 -11.93 2.41 -10.05
CA LYS A 65 -12.18 2.87 -11.42
C LYS A 65 -12.45 1.72 -12.39
N ALA A 66 -11.58 0.70 -12.38
CA ALA A 66 -11.73 -0.46 -13.26
C ALA A 66 -13.00 -1.27 -12.93
N TYR A 67 -13.29 -1.45 -11.64
CA TYR A 67 -14.49 -2.14 -11.16
C TYR A 67 -15.77 -1.40 -11.57
N SER A 68 -15.84 -0.09 -11.34
CA SER A 68 -16.99 0.75 -11.71
C SER A 68 -17.25 0.75 -13.22
N ALA A 69 -16.18 0.68 -14.03
CA ALA A 69 -16.27 0.56 -15.48
C ALA A 69 -16.60 -0.87 -15.96
N LYS A 70 -16.67 -1.85 -15.04
CA LYS A 70 -16.79 -3.29 -15.34
C LYS A 70 -15.67 -3.80 -16.27
N ASP A 71 -14.51 -3.17 -16.21
CA ASP A 71 -13.37 -3.45 -17.09
C ASP A 71 -12.49 -4.55 -16.47
N LYS A 72 -12.77 -5.79 -16.85
CA LYS A 72 -12.04 -6.97 -16.37
C LYS A 72 -10.56 -6.98 -16.83
N GLU A 73 -10.23 -6.35 -17.95
CA GLU A 73 -8.84 -6.25 -18.42
C GLU A 73 -8.03 -5.28 -17.56
N LEU A 74 -8.61 -4.13 -17.21
CA LEU A 74 -7.97 -3.21 -16.27
C LEU A 74 -7.86 -3.81 -14.87
N LEU A 75 -8.84 -4.60 -14.42
CA LEU A 75 -8.73 -5.34 -13.17
C LEU A 75 -7.59 -6.37 -13.18
N ARG A 76 -7.38 -7.08 -14.30
CA ARG A 76 -6.22 -7.99 -14.46
C ARG A 76 -4.89 -7.26 -14.32
N LYS A 77 -4.78 -6.02 -14.84
CA LYS A 77 -3.59 -5.20 -14.62
C LYS A 77 -3.38 -4.89 -13.13
N GLN A 78 -4.45 -4.63 -12.39
CA GLN A 78 -4.34 -4.41 -10.93
C GLN A 78 -3.92 -5.67 -10.17
N ILE A 79 -4.25 -6.87 -10.66
CA ILE A 79 -3.71 -8.12 -10.10
C ILE A 79 -2.19 -8.16 -10.23
N THR A 80 -1.64 -7.77 -11.38
CA THR A 80 -0.20 -7.68 -11.59
C THR A 80 0.45 -6.66 -10.65
N GLU A 81 -0.16 -5.49 -10.46
CA GLU A 81 0.32 -4.48 -9.50
C GLU A 81 0.27 -4.99 -8.05
N ILE A 82 -0.73 -5.79 -7.68
CA ILE A 82 -0.78 -6.42 -6.34
C ILE A 82 0.41 -7.38 -6.16
N ASP A 83 0.74 -8.18 -7.17
CA ASP A 83 1.89 -9.10 -7.10
C ASP A 83 3.22 -8.36 -6.95
N LEU A 84 3.40 -7.29 -7.72
CA LEU A 84 4.58 -6.41 -7.61
C LEU A 84 4.63 -5.73 -6.24
N ALA A 85 3.49 -5.23 -5.74
CA ALA A 85 3.40 -4.64 -4.40
C ALA A 85 3.75 -5.66 -3.30
N LEU A 86 3.29 -6.91 -3.40
CA LEU A 86 3.63 -7.96 -2.43
C LEU A 86 5.13 -8.27 -2.42
N ALA A 87 5.76 -8.38 -3.60
CA ALA A 87 7.20 -8.61 -3.71
C ALA A 87 8.01 -7.43 -3.15
N SER A 88 7.66 -6.20 -3.50
CA SER A 88 8.32 -5.00 -2.99
C SER A 88 8.08 -4.80 -1.49
N LEU A 89 6.93 -5.22 -0.96
CA LEU A 89 6.66 -5.21 0.48
C LEU A 89 7.60 -6.13 1.24
N ASP A 90 7.81 -7.35 0.77
CA ASP A 90 8.74 -8.30 1.41
C ASP A 90 10.17 -7.74 1.42
N SER A 91 10.60 -7.11 0.32
CA SER A 91 11.89 -6.42 0.25
C SER A 91 11.97 -5.27 1.25
N PHE A 92 10.92 -4.45 1.38
CA PHE A 92 10.87 -3.36 2.36
C PHE A 92 10.94 -3.87 3.80
N ILE A 93 10.20 -4.93 4.14
CA ILE A 93 10.17 -5.52 5.48
C ILE A 93 11.57 -6.00 5.88
N GLU A 94 12.28 -6.68 4.99
CA GLU A 94 13.66 -7.14 5.23
C GLU A 94 14.61 -5.96 5.56
N ALA A 95 14.55 -4.87 4.77
CA ALA A 95 15.39 -3.71 5.03
C ALA A 95 14.99 -2.97 6.32
N PHE A 96 13.69 -2.89 6.59
CA PHE A 96 13.18 -2.29 7.82
C PHE A 96 13.58 -3.10 9.06
N GLU A 97 13.57 -4.44 8.98
CA GLU A 97 14.05 -5.32 10.04
C GLU A 97 15.54 -5.08 10.33
N HIS A 98 16.36 -5.05 9.27
CA HIS A 98 17.78 -4.76 9.40
C HIS A 98 18.02 -3.41 10.06
N GLN A 99 17.30 -2.37 9.63
CA GLN A 99 17.34 -1.05 10.26
C GLN A 99 16.92 -1.11 11.73
N TRP A 100 15.81 -1.76 12.04
CA TRP A 100 15.29 -1.86 13.41
C TRP A 100 16.31 -2.50 14.35
N MET A 101 16.84 -3.66 13.97
CA MET A 101 17.80 -4.41 14.80
C MET A 101 19.15 -3.70 14.95
N LYS A 102 19.51 -2.84 13.99
CA LYS A 102 20.71 -1.99 14.08
C LYS A 102 20.54 -0.85 15.08
N GLU A 103 19.36 -0.26 15.16
CA GLU A 103 19.12 0.96 15.94
C GLU A 103 18.44 0.72 17.30
N ASN A 104 17.73 -0.41 17.45
CA ASN A 104 16.87 -0.69 18.57
C ASN A 104 17.11 -2.09 19.13
N LYS A 105 16.62 -2.32 20.35
CA LYS A 105 16.41 -3.70 20.84
C LYS A 105 15.27 -4.35 20.06
N PRO A 106 15.17 -5.70 20.02
CA PRO A 106 14.11 -6.38 19.29
C PRO A 106 12.67 -6.07 19.75
N PHE A 107 12.48 -5.68 21.02
CA PHE A 107 11.16 -5.35 21.56
C PHE A 107 10.50 -4.19 20.80
N GLY A 108 9.22 -4.33 20.48
CA GLY A 108 8.46 -3.40 19.65
C GLY A 108 8.40 -3.82 18.18
N TYR A 109 9.32 -4.66 17.71
CA TYR A 109 9.30 -5.17 16.34
C TYR A 109 8.09 -6.10 16.10
N GLU A 110 7.60 -6.81 17.12
CA GLU A 110 6.41 -7.64 17.02
C GLU A 110 5.15 -6.84 16.61
N ILE A 111 5.08 -5.56 16.96
CA ILE A 111 4.01 -4.65 16.52
C ILE A 111 4.15 -4.38 15.02
N HIS A 112 5.38 -4.17 14.53
CA HIS A 112 5.63 -4.00 13.10
C HIS A 112 5.30 -5.28 12.32
N CYS A 113 5.64 -6.46 12.85
CA CYS A 113 5.24 -7.75 12.28
C CYS A 113 3.71 -7.84 12.11
N ALA A 114 2.94 -7.52 13.15
CA ALA A 114 1.48 -7.54 13.09
C ALA A 114 0.94 -6.56 12.04
N ARG A 115 1.49 -5.34 11.98
CA ARG A 115 1.05 -4.31 11.03
C ARG A 115 1.38 -4.66 9.58
N PHE A 116 2.60 -5.11 9.32
CA PHE A 116 3.02 -5.50 7.96
C PHE A 116 2.33 -6.78 7.51
N GLY A 117 2.14 -7.75 8.40
CA GLY A 117 1.34 -8.95 8.14
C GLY A 117 -0.09 -8.61 7.74
N GLY A 118 -0.72 -7.64 8.42
CA GLY A 118 -2.05 -7.14 8.05
C GLY A 118 -2.10 -6.56 6.63
N VAL A 119 -1.12 -5.72 6.26
CA VAL A 119 -1.04 -5.17 4.89
C VAL A 119 -0.85 -6.27 3.85
N LYS A 120 0.04 -7.23 4.10
CA LYS A 120 0.32 -8.36 3.21
C LYS A 120 -0.91 -9.23 3.00
N GLU A 121 -1.62 -9.56 4.08
CA GLU A 121 -2.84 -10.37 3.98
C GLU A 121 -3.96 -9.62 3.26
N ARG A 122 -4.14 -8.33 3.53
CA ARG A 122 -5.17 -7.54 2.83
C ARG A 122 -4.92 -7.37 1.34
N LEU A 123 -3.66 -7.23 0.92
CA LEU A 123 -3.31 -7.26 -0.51
C LEU A 123 -3.61 -8.63 -1.13
N SER A 124 -3.25 -9.70 -0.44
CA SER A 124 -3.48 -11.06 -0.90
C SER A 124 -4.98 -11.38 -1.00
N TYR A 125 -5.78 -10.93 -0.03
CA TYR A 125 -7.23 -11.01 -0.07
C TYR A 125 -7.81 -10.23 -1.24
N ALA A 126 -7.38 -8.98 -1.44
CA ALA A 126 -7.86 -8.17 -2.57
C ALA A 126 -7.63 -8.87 -3.91
N LYS A 127 -6.45 -9.48 -4.11
CA LYS A 127 -6.18 -10.29 -5.30
C LYS A 127 -7.16 -11.47 -5.43
N ARG A 128 -7.43 -12.22 -4.36
CA ARG A 128 -8.38 -13.34 -4.39
C ARG A 128 -9.80 -12.89 -4.74
N ALA A 129 -10.28 -11.82 -4.11
CA ALA A 129 -11.62 -11.27 -4.34
C ALA A 129 -11.79 -10.77 -5.79
N LEU A 130 -10.81 -10.03 -6.30
CA LEU A 130 -10.83 -9.55 -7.68
C LEU A 130 -10.76 -10.69 -8.70
N LEU A 131 -9.95 -11.73 -8.46
CA LEU A 131 -9.89 -12.90 -9.35
C LEU A 131 -11.21 -13.66 -9.37
N ALA A 132 -11.85 -13.87 -8.22
CA ALA A 132 -13.17 -14.50 -8.13
C ALA A 132 -14.21 -13.71 -8.96
N TYR A 133 -14.21 -12.38 -8.87
CA TYR A 133 -15.08 -11.52 -9.67
C TYR A 133 -14.77 -11.60 -11.18
N ILE A 134 -13.48 -11.55 -11.56
CA ILE A 134 -13.06 -11.64 -12.96
C ILE A 134 -13.52 -12.97 -13.57
N ASN A 135 -13.37 -14.08 -12.82
CA ASN A 135 -13.74 -15.42 -13.26
C ASN A 135 -15.25 -15.68 -13.25
N GLY A 136 -16.03 -14.85 -12.55
CA GLY A 136 -17.48 -15.03 -12.41
C GLY A 136 -17.87 -15.98 -11.29
N ASP A 137 -16.97 -16.25 -10.35
CA ASP A 137 -17.25 -17.04 -9.14
C ASP A 137 -18.13 -16.27 -8.14
N ILE A 138 -18.06 -14.94 -8.21
CA ILE A 138 -18.91 -14.00 -7.48
C ILE A 138 -19.43 -12.91 -8.43
N ASP A 139 -20.67 -12.46 -8.20
CA ASP A 139 -21.30 -11.44 -9.04
C ASP A 139 -20.80 -10.02 -8.75
N ARG A 140 -20.31 -9.78 -7.53
CA ARG A 140 -19.85 -8.48 -7.05
C ARG A 140 -18.85 -8.60 -5.91
N VAL A 141 -18.02 -7.58 -5.75
CA VAL A 141 -17.12 -7.40 -4.61
C VAL A 141 -17.75 -6.34 -3.70
N GLU A 142 -18.39 -6.77 -2.60
CA GLU A 142 -19.20 -5.92 -1.72
C GLU A 142 -18.44 -4.66 -1.22
N GLU A 143 -17.14 -4.78 -0.92
CA GLU A 143 -16.32 -3.64 -0.48
C GLU A 143 -16.19 -2.55 -1.55
N LEU A 144 -16.26 -2.92 -2.83
CA LEU A 144 -16.18 -1.99 -3.96
C LEU A 144 -17.54 -1.40 -4.35
N GLU A 145 -18.65 -1.96 -3.85
CA GLU A 145 -20.00 -1.40 -4.03
C GLU A 145 -20.27 -0.22 -3.08
N ALA A 146 -19.54 -0.17 -1.96
CA ALA A 146 -19.70 0.90 -0.99
C ALA A 146 -19.23 2.24 -1.58
N LYS A 147 -20.10 3.25 -1.52
CA LYS A 147 -19.74 4.62 -1.94
C LYS A 147 -18.61 5.15 -1.07
N GLN A 148 -17.48 5.48 -1.71
CA GLN A 148 -16.37 6.16 -1.04
C GLN A 148 -16.77 7.59 -0.65
N LEU A 149 -16.41 7.99 0.57
CA LEU A 149 -16.68 9.33 1.11
C LEU A 149 -15.36 10.08 1.32
N PRO A 150 -15.34 11.41 1.16
CA PRO A 150 -14.20 12.22 1.58
C PRO A 150 -13.90 11.98 3.06
N PHE A 151 -12.63 11.78 3.38
CA PHE A 151 -12.16 11.65 4.75
C PHE A 151 -12.02 13.06 5.35
N TYR A 152 -13.14 13.64 5.78
CA TYR A 152 -13.16 15.02 6.25
C TYR A 152 -12.33 15.22 7.54
N ARG A 153 -11.24 15.99 7.44
CA ARG A 153 -10.61 16.65 8.59
C ARG A 153 -10.23 18.10 8.24
N PRO A 154 -10.45 19.08 9.15
CA PRO A 154 -10.03 20.46 8.95
C PRO A 154 -8.51 20.65 8.71
N GLU A 155 -7.71 19.66 9.11
CA GLU A 155 -6.24 19.70 9.12
C GLU A 155 -5.60 19.13 7.83
N GLY A 156 -6.40 18.76 6.82
CA GLY A 156 -5.95 18.17 5.56
C GLY A 156 -5.63 16.67 5.63
N PHE A 157 -4.76 16.18 4.74
CA PHE A 157 -4.39 14.76 4.53
C PHE A 157 -3.62 14.08 5.68
N ARG A 158 -3.53 14.71 6.85
CA ARG A 158 -2.75 14.17 7.96
C ARG A 158 -3.50 13.05 8.65
N MET A 159 -3.03 11.83 8.45
CA MET A 159 -3.45 10.66 9.22
C MET A 159 -2.22 9.99 9.84
N ASN A 160 -2.19 9.92 11.17
CA ASN A 160 -1.10 9.30 11.92
C ASN A 160 -1.63 8.29 12.96
N ASN A 161 -2.70 7.57 12.60
CA ASN A 161 -3.22 6.47 13.38
C ASN A 161 -3.34 5.23 12.49
N TYR A 162 -2.50 4.23 12.76
CA TYR A 162 -2.48 2.96 12.02
C TYR A 162 -3.88 2.35 11.86
N ARG A 163 -4.65 2.32 12.96
CA ARG A 163 -5.98 1.72 12.98
C ARG A 163 -6.92 2.37 11.96
N MET A 164 -6.90 3.69 11.88
CA MET A 164 -7.75 4.44 10.96
C MET A 164 -7.37 4.28 9.47
N PHE A 165 -6.16 3.82 9.17
CA PHE A 165 -5.78 3.49 7.79
C PHE A 165 -6.33 2.13 7.35
N ILE A 166 -6.32 1.15 8.24
CA ILE A 166 -6.53 -0.24 7.85
C ILE A 166 -8.00 -0.67 7.86
N SER A 167 -8.83 -0.05 8.69
CA SER A 167 -10.24 -0.45 8.82
C SER A 167 -11.10 0.67 9.39
N THR A 168 -12.35 0.72 8.95
CA THR A 168 -13.43 1.48 9.60
C THR A 168 -14.10 0.68 10.73
N SER A 169 -13.79 -0.62 10.85
CA SER A 169 -14.28 -1.49 11.90
C SER A 169 -13.45 -1.38 13.19
N GLU A 170 -14.02 -1.86 14.29
CA GLU A 170 -13.31 -2.01 15.56
C GLU A 170 -12.21 -3.09 15.47
N ILE A 171 -11.00 -2.74 15.94
CA ILE A 171 -9.82 -3.62 16.02
C ILE A 171 -8.97 -3.33 17.27
#